data_AF-A0A5C1Q2L4-F1
#
_entry.id   AF-A0A5C1Q2L4-F1
#
_cell.length_a   1.000
_cell.length_b   1.000
_cell.length_c   1.000
_cell.angle_alpha   90.00
_cell.angle_beta   90.00
_cell.angle_gamma   90.00
#
_symmetry.space_group_name_H-M   'P 1'
#
loop_
_entity.id
_entity.type
_entity.pdbx_description
1 polymer ?
#
loop_
_entity_poly.entity_id
_entity_poly.type
_entity_poly.pdbx_seq_one_letter_code
_entity_poly.pdbx_strand_id
1 'polypeptide(L)'
;MLSAQPAPSGARVLSSGGDGASVALGGSMGEQVVLIIDGRTRVVRVGEAVDGMVVRRAPGGALLLETGPGRAPQRLGSTPVRVGSPARGMPMPERLVLQAGGDRLYRGEGEINGRAISGVVDTGASVMVVPAAQARRLGLPEQGGREVDVQTAAGRSVGRRVRIDRVRLGPLEARDVDAVVIDVDLPYVLYGNSFLQDFHLQWGQGRLTLSVAPPP
;
A
#
# COMPACT_ATOMS: atom_id res chain seq x y z
N MET A 1 -17.25 -46.69 -2.28
CA MET A 1 -15.80 -46.94 -2.47
C MET A 1 -15.16 -45.63 -2.89
N LEU A 2 -14.20 -45.17 -2.08
CA LEU A 2 -13.38 -43.99 -2.28
C LEU A 2 -12.21 -44.38 -3.21
N SER A 3 -11.87 -43.55 -4.20
CA SER A 3 -10.55 -43.60 -4.83
C SER A 3 -9.99 -42.18 -4.92
N ALA A 4 -8.93 -41.94 -4.14
CA ALA A 4 -7.94 -40.88 -4.29
C ALA A 4 -6.71 -41.51 -4.97
N GLN A 5 -5.91 -40.85 -5.83
CA GLN A 5 -4.79 -39.89 -5.61
C GLN A 5 -3.98 -39.82 -6.96
N PRO A 6 -2.92 -38.99 -7.23
CA PRO A 6 -1.96 -38.34 -6.30
C PRO A 6 -1.46 -36.89 -6.64
N ALA A 7 -0.65 -36.31 -5.72
CA ALA A 7 0.27 -35.16 -5.87
C ALA A 7 1.71 -35.66 -6.25
N PRO A 8 2.84 -34.89 -6.42
CA PRO A 8 3.39 -33.92 -5.44
C PRO A 8 4.37 -32.78 -5.91
N SER A 9 4.77 -31.95 -4.93
CA SER A 9 6.08 -31.26 -4.69
C SER A 9 6.54 -30.05 -5.53
N GLY A 10 7.14 -28.99 -4.96
CA GLY A 10 7.79 -28.88 -3.66
C GLY A 10 7.89 -27.45 -3.09
N ALA A 11 7.67 -27.35 -1.78
CA ALA A 11 8.04 -26.22 -0.94
C ALA A 11 9.33 -26.59 -0.18
N ARG A 12 10.20 -25.62 0.06
CA ARG A 12 11.26 -25.73 1.06
C ARG A 12 11.07 -24.67 2.13
N VAL A 13 10.80 -25.15 3.34
CA VAL A 13 10.74 -24.40 4.58
C VAL A 13 12.13 -24.41 5.20
N LEU A 14 12.60 -23.25 5.68
CA LEU A 14 13.60 -23.19 6.74
C LEU A 14 12.99 -22.41 7.90
N SER A 15 12.79 -23.13 8.99
CA SER A 15 12.21 -22.69 10.25
C SER A 15 13.29 -22.29 11.25
N SER A 16 13.02 -21.23 12.01
CA SER A 16 13.30 -21.10 13.45
C SER A 16 12.58 -19.81 13.89
N GLY A 17 11.77 -19.71 14.93
CA GLY A 17 11.39 -20.59 16.04
C GLY A 17 10.92 -19.63 17.14
N GLY A 18 9.60 -19.44 17.29
CA GLY A 18 8.99 -18.47 18.20
C GLY A 18 7.53 -18.21 17.84
N ASP A 19 6.67 -19.17 18.17
CA ASP A 19 5.26 -19.27 17.76
C ASP A 19 4.40 -18.08 18.21
N GLY A 20 4.10 -17.19 17.28
CA GLY A 20 3.03 -16.21 17.41
C GLY A 20 2.12 -16.31 16.20
N ALA A 21 0.93 -16.88 16.36
CA ALA A 21 -0.09 -16.84 15.31
C ALA A 21 -0.43 -15.39 14.98
N SER A 22 -0.48 -15.07 13.68
CA SER A 22 -0.78 -13.73 13.20
C SER A 22 -2.30 -13.51 13.23
N VAL A 23 -2.78 -12.54 14.01
CA VAL A 23 -4.22 -12.29 14.17
C VAL A 23 -4.59 -10.87 13.77
N ALA A 24 -5.52 -10.74 12.84
CA ALA A 24 -6.11 -9.46 12.43
C ALA A 24 -7.64 -9.48 12.57
N LEU A 25 -8.24 -8.32 12.78
CA LEU A 25 -9.70 -8.15 12.80
C LEU A 25 -10.21 -7.95 11.36
N GLY A 26 -10.99 -8.90 10.85
CA GLY A 26 -11.69 -8.80 9.57
C GLY A 26 -13.02 -8.04 9.65
N GLY A 27 -13.60 -7.90 10.84
CA GLY A 27 -14.84 -7.16 11.08
C GLY A 27 -15.58 -7.64 12.33
N SER A 28 -16.64 -6.93 12.74
CA SER A 28 -17.51 -7.35 13.84
C SER A 28 -18.97 -7.13 13.52
N MET A 29 -19.82 -8.12 13.79
CA MET A 29 -21.27 -8.08 13.61
C MET A 29 -21.94 -8.55 14.91
N GLY A 30 -22.38 -7.59 15.73
CA GLY A 30 -22.96 -7.86 17.05
C GLY A 30 -21.95 -8.52 18.01
N GLU A 31 -22.27 -9.74 18.44
CA GLU A 31 -21.41 -10.57 19.30
C GLU A 31 -20.41 -11.44 18.54
N GLN A 32 -20.48 -11.45 17.21
CA GLN A 32 -19.59 -12.23 16.36
C GLN A 32 -18.50 -11.34 15.78
N VAL A 33 -17.28 -11.87 15.76
CA VAL A 33 -16.07 -11.20 15.32
C VAL A 33 -15.42 -12.07 14.25
N VAL A 34 -15.07 -11.46 13.13
CA VAL A 34 -14.31 -12.10 12.08
C VAL A 34 -12.84 -11.84 12.36
N LEU A 35 -12.08 -12.90 12.62
CA LEU A 35 -10.64 -12.88 12.78
C LEU A 35 -9.97 -13.47 11.55
N ILE A 36 -8.82 -12.94 11.18
CA ILE A 36 -7.94 -13.51 10.18
C ILE A 36 -6.74 -14.05 10.96
N ILE A 37 -6.67 -15.37 11.09
CA ILE A 37 -5.61 -16.09 11.82
C ILE A 37 -4.75 -16.80 10.79
N ASP A 38 -3.48 -16.41 10.67
CA ASP A 38 -2.55 -16.98 9.67
C ASP A 38 -3.12 -16.99 8.25
N GLY A 39 -3.78 -15.88 7.89
CA GLY A 39 -4.43 -15.69 6.59
C GLY A 39 -5.77 -16.42 6.41
N ARG A 40 -6.25 -17.14 7.43
CA ARG A 40 -7.54 -17.86 7.40
C ARG A 40 -8.60 -17.11 8.18
N THR A 41 -9.73 -16.86 7.53
CA THR A 41 -10.89 -16.23 8.15
C THR A 41 -11.56 -17.19 9.12
N ARG A 42 -11.78 -16.75 10.36
CA ARG A 42 -12.47 -17.45 11.44
C ARG A 42 -13.53 -16.54 12.03
N VAL A 43 -14.75 -17.04 12.15
CA VAL A 43 -15.83 -16.33 12.85
C VAL A 43 -15.83 -16.83 14.29
N VAL A 44 -15.71 -15.92 15.25
CA VAL A 44 -15.54 -16.22 16.67
C VAL A 44 -16.52 -15.37 17.47
N ARG A 45 -17.21 -15.98 18.44
CA ARG A 45 -18.09 -15.23 19.32
C ARG A 45 -17.26 -14.56 20.43
N VAL A 46 -17.62 -13.34 20.81
CA VAL A 46 -16.98 -12.67 21.96
C VAL A 46 -17.17 -13.54 23.21
N GLY A 47 -16.08 -13.84 23.90
CA GLY A 47 -16.02 -14.72 25.07
C GLY A 47 -15.59 -16.16 24.75
N GLU A 48 -15.56 -16.55 23.48
CA GLU A 48 -15.14 -17.88 23.05
C GLU A 48 -13.64 -17.94 22.76
N ALA A 49 -13.04 -19.10 23.03
CA ALA A 49 -11.64 -19.37 22.74
C ALA A 49 -11.47 -19.86 21.29
N VAL A 50 -10.48 -19.32 20.58
CA VAL A 50 -10.06 -19.71 19.23
C VAL A 50 -8.54 -19.86 19.24
N ASP A 51 -8.02 -21.03 18.86
CA ASP A 51 -6.58 -21.31 18.77
C ASP A 51 -5.77 -20.85 20.01
N GLY A 52 -6.34 -21.02 21.21
CA GLY A 52 -5.72 -20.63 22.49
C GLY A 52 -5.87 -19.14 22.86
N MET A 53 -6.68 -18.38 22.11
CA MET A 53 -6.89 -16.95 22.28
C MET A 53 -8.37 -16.66 22.57
N VAL A 54 -8.65 -15.72 23.47
CA VAL A 54 -10.04 -15.33 23.80
C VAL A 54 -10.28 -13.90 23.37
N VAL A 55 -11.37 -13.68 22.62
CA VAL A 55 -11.80 -12.32 22.28
C VAL A 55 -12.72 -11.79 23.37
N ARG A 56 -12.34 -10.72 24.06
CA ARG A 56 -13.19 -10.02 25.02
C ARG A 56 -13.60 -8.66 24.51
N ARG A 57 -14.72 -8.14 25.00
CA ARG A 57 -15.11 -6.75 24.77
C ARG A 57 -14.72 -5.92 26.00
N ALA A 58 -13.93 -4.87 25.78
CA ALA A 58 -13.57 -3.90 26.81
C ALA A 58 -14.70 -2.88 27.04
N PRO A 59 -14.69 -2.18 28.19
CA PRO A 59 -15.44 -0.95 28.38
C PRO A 59 -15.15 0.04 27.25
N GLY A 60 -16.19 0.64 26.68
CA GLY A 60 -16.09 1.51 25.50
C GLY A 60 -16.14 0.78 24.14
N GLY A 61 -16.49 -0.51 24.12
CA GLY A 61 -16.84 -1.23 22.90
C GLY A 61 -15.66 -1.81 22.09
N ALA A 62 -14.43 -1.58 22.52
CA ALA A 62 -13.24 -2.14 21.88
C ALA A 62 -13.13 -3.65 22.08
N LEU A 63 -12.59 -4.36 21.10
CA LEU A 63 -12.31 -5.79 21.20
C LEU A 63 -10.87 -6.01 21.69
N LEU A 64 -10.69 -6.93 22.62
CA LEU A 64 -9.42 -7.34 23.20
C LEU A 64 -9.16 -8.80 22.87
N LEU A 65 -7.92 -9.15 22.55
CA LEU A 65 -7.45 -10.51 22.39
C LEU A 65 -6.57 -10.89 23.59
N GLU A 66 -6.95 -11.94 24.30
CA GLU A 66 -6.18 -12.52 25.40
C GLU A 66 -5.45 -13.77 24.91
N THR A 67 -4.12 -13.80 25.06
CA THR A 67 -3.26 -14.88 24.57
C THR A 67 -2.64 -15.62 25.77
N GLY A 68 -3.47 -16.28 26.58
CA GLY A 68 -3.02 -17.08 27.72
C GLY A 68 -2.60 -16.28 28.97
N PRO A 69 -2.36 -16.98 30.10
CA PRO A 69 -2.07 -16.37 31.40
C PRO A 69 -0.73 -15.64 31.40
N GLY A 70 -0.71 -14.39 31.89
CA GLY A 70 0.49 -13.56 32.01
C GLY A 70 0.80 -12.66 30.81
N ARG A 71 0.01 -12.72 29.73
CA ARG A 71 0.15 -11.79 28.58
C ARG A 71 -0.85 -10.65 28.68
N ALA A 72 -0.38 -9.43 28.40
CA ALA A 72 -1.25 -8.24 28.42
C ALA A 72 -2.33 -8.34 27.31
N PRO A 73 -3.60 -8.04 27.61
CA PRO A 73 -4.68 -8.03 26.62
C PRO A 73 -4.40 -7.05 25.48
N GLN A 74 -4.68 -7.46 24.25
CA GLN A 74 -4.35 -6.68 23.04
C GLN A 74 -5.58 -6.12 22.36
N ARG A 75 -5.63 -4.81 22.13
CA ARG A 75 -6.76 -4.16 21.44
C ARG A 75 -6.79 -4.53 19.96
N LEU A 76 -7.77 -5.33 19.55
CA LEU A 76 -8.10 -5.56 18.15
C LEU A 76 -8.64 -4.26 17.54
N GLY A 77 -7.78 -3.55 16.81
CA GLY A 77 -8.14 -2.44 15.94
C GLY A 77 -8.12 -2.88 14.47
N SER A 78 -8.56 -2.01 13.56
CA SER A 78 -8.46 -2.19 12.09
C SER A 78 -7.02 -2.23 11.55
N THR A 79 -6.05 -2.42 12.44
CA THR A 79 -4.62 -2.61 12.20
C THR A 79 -4.21 -3.88 12.95
N PRO A 80 -3.55 -4.87 12.32
CA PRO A 80 -3.16 -6.11 12.98
C PRO A 80 -2.26 -5.80 14.17
N VAL A 81 -2.61 -6.32 15.36
CA VAL A 81 -1.75 -6.24 16.54
C VAL A 81 -0.74 -7.37 16.48
N ARG A 82 0.55 -7.04 16.44
CA ARG A 82 1.62 -8.00 16.71
C ARG A 82 1.94 -8.00 18.20
N VAL A 83 2.01 -9.19 18.80
CA VAL A 83 2.51 -9.40 20.17
C VAL A 83 4.04 -9.28 20.14
N GLY A 84 4.56 -8.15 20.64
CA GLY A 84 5.99 -7.92 20.83
C GLY A 84 6.36 -6.43 20.81
N SER A 85 7.07 -5.96 21.85
CA SER A 85 7.57 -4.58 22.00
C SER A 85 8.35 -4.07 20.77
N PRO A 86 8.47 -2.74 20.58
CA PRO A 86 8.59 -2.13 19.26
C PRO A 86 9.97 -2.37 18.66
N ALA A 87 10.05 -3.31 17.73
CA ALA A 87 11.20 -3.43 16.84
C ALA A 87 11.05 -2.40 15.72
N ARG A 88 11.80 -1.32 15.86
CA ARG A 88 12.18 -0.43 14.76
C ARG A 88 12.68 -1.29 13.59
N GLY A 89 12.04 -1.21 12.42
CA GLY A 89 12.62 -1.69 11.17
C GLY A 89 12.15 -3.05 10.61
N MET A 90 10.84 -3.26 10.46
CA MET A 90 10.34 -4.14 9.39
C MET A 90 9.38 -3.36 8.49
N PRO A 91 9.65 -3.22 7.19
CA PRO A 91 8.68 -2.64 6.27
C PRO A 91 7.47 -3.58 6.18
N MET A 92 6.31 -3.09 6.60
CA MET A 92 5.04 -3.62 6.08
C MET A 92 5.11 -3.48 4.55
N PRO A 93 4.56 -4.40 3.74
CA PRO A 93 4.40 -4.12 2.32
C PRO A 93 3.54 -2.86 2.22
N GLU A 94 4.16 -1.75 1.84
CA GLU A 94 3.48 -0.48 1.67
C GLU A 94 2.41 -0.72 0.60
N ARG A 95 1.13 -0.66 0.99
CA ARG A 95 -0.02 -0.90 0.12
C ARG A 95 -0.89 0.34 0.12
N LEU A 96 -1.21 0.82 -1.07
CA LEU A 96 -2.16 1.89 -1.31
C LEU A 96 -3.34 1.37 -2.12
N VAL A 97 -4.56 1.76 -1.74
CA VAL A 97 -5.78 1.46 -2.50
C VAL A 97 -6.44 2.77 -2.89
N LEU A 98 -6.53 3.02 -4.18
CA LEU A 98 -7.20 4.18 -4.77
C LEU A 98 -8.55 3.78 -5.34
N GLN A 99 -9.53 4.66 -5.18
CA GLN A 99 -10.82 4.55 -5.85
C GLN A 99 -10.81 5.37 -7.12
N ALA A 100 -11.47 4.88 -8.16
CA ALA A 100 -11.71 5.66 -9.36
C ALA A 100 -12.62 6.85 -9.02
N GLY A 101 -12.23 8.05 -9.47
CA GLY A 101 -13.12 9.22 -9.49
C GLY A 101 -14.27 9.04 -10.48
N GLY A 102 -15.21 9.99 -10.50
CA GLY A 102 -16.29 10.00 -11.50
C GLY A 102 -15.78 10.09 -12.95
N ASP A 103 -14.57 10.61 -13.13
CA ASP A 103 -13.81 10.68 -14.37
C ASP A 103 -12.98 9.41 -14.67
N ARG A 104 -13.12 8.37 -13.83
CA ARG A 104 -12.35 7.13 -13.86
C ARG A 104 -10.85 7.30 -13.60
N LEU A 105 -10.41 8.46 -13.11
CA LEU A 105 -9.02 8.69 -12.74
C LEU A 105 -8.75 8.25 -11.30
N TYR A 106 -7.59 7.64 -11.09
CA TYR A 106 -7.14 7.23 -9.76
C TYR A 106 -6.29 8.34 -9.16
N ARG A 107 -6.86 9.11 -8.25
CA ARG A 107 -6.22 10.26 -7.59
C ARG A 107 -5.69 9.85 -6.22
N GLY A 108 -4.53 10.37 -5.86
CA GLY A 108 -3.95 10.17 -4.53
C GLY A 108 -3.11 11.36 -4.09
N GLU A 109 -3.00 11.50 -2.77
CA GLU A 109 -2.15 12.48 -2.12
C GLU A 109 -0.73 11.90 -1.96
N GLY A 110 0.26 12.77 -2.13
CA GLY A 110 1.66 12.38 -2.13
C GLY A 110 2.58 13.52 -1.74
N GLU A 111 3.88 13.26 -1.87
CA GLU A 111 4.93 14.23 -1.60
C GLU A 111 6.02 14.14 -2.66
N ILE A 112 6.54 15.28 -3.09
CA ILE A 112 7.76 15.37 -3.89
C ILE A 112 8.79 16.14 -3.07
N ASN A 113 9.93 15.51 -2.78
CA ASN A 113 10.98 16.07 -1.92
C ASN A 113 10.44 16.65 -0.59
N GLY A 114 9.45 15.96 0.01
CA GLY A 114 8.82 16.35 1.28
C GLY A 114 7.75 17.45 1.17
N ARG A 115 7.38 17.87 -0.04
CA ARG A 115 6.33 18.88 -0.28
C ARG A 115 5.07 18.21 -0.79
N ALA A 116 3.95 18.49 -0.14
CA ALA A 116 2.66 17.88 -0.45
C ALA A 116 2.19 18.21 -1.87
N ILE A 117 1.65 17.20 -2.56
CA ILE A 117 1.12 17.32 -3.91
C ILE A 117 0.03 16.26 -4.13
N SER A 118 -0.97 16.59 -4.93
CA SER A 118 -1.92 15.62 -5.44
C SER A 118 -1.52 15.16 -6.83
N GLY A 119 -1.81 13.90 -7.15
CA GLY A 119 -1.51 13.35 -8.47
C GLY A 119 -2.48 12.30 -8.93
N VAL A 120 -2.35 11.95 -10.20
CA VAL A 120 -3.13 10.92 -10.88
C VAL A 120 -2.19 9.79 -11.28
N VAL A 121 -2.60 8.55 -11.07
CA VAL A 121 -1.87 7.39 -11.61
C VAL A 121 -2.12 7.29 -13.11
N ASP A 122 -1.05 7.34 -13.90
CA ASP A 122 -1.10 7.29 -15.36
C ASP A 122 -0.14 6.21 -15.88
N THR A 123 -0.65 4.99 -16.06
CA THR A 123 0.13 3.88 -16.63
C THR A 123 0.44 4.04 -18.12
N GLY A 124 -0.16 5.02 -18.80
CA GLY A 124 0.12 5.33 -20.20
C GLY A 124 1.36 6.20 -20.39
N ALA A 125 1.82 6.86 -19.32
CA ALA A 125 3.01 7.71 -19.35
C ALA A 125 4.27 6.89 -19.02
N SER A 126 5.28 6.95 -19.90
CA SER A 126 6.57 6.26 -19.65
C SER A 126 7.36 6.87 -18.49
N VAL A 127 7.17 8.15 -18.20
CA VAL A 127 7.84 8.90 -17.12
C VAL A 127 6.82 9.73 -16.35
N MET A 128 7.16 10.08 -15.11
CA MET A 128 6.38 11.01 -14.30
C MET A 128 6.32 12.38 -14.97
N VAL A 129 5.14 12.99 -15.01
CA VAL A 129 4.92 14.32 -15.60
C VAL A 129 4.62 15.32 -14.48
N VAL A 130 5.41 16.38 -14.44
CA VAL A 130 5.24 17.48 -13.49
C VAL A 130 4.90 18.76 -14.27
N PRO A 131 3.70 19.32 -14.11
CA PRO A 131 3.38 20.61 -14.73
C PRO A 131 4.32 21.70 -14.22
N ALA A 132 4.75 22.63 -15.08
CA ALA A 132 5.67 23.72 -14.71
C ALA A 132 5.14 24.54 -13.50
N ALA A 133 3.83 24.80 -13.44
CA ALA A 133 3.20 25.42 -12.29
C ALA A 133 3.45 24.67 -10.97
N GLN A 134 3.39 23.33 -10.98
CA GLN A 134 3.70 22.52 -9.81
C GLN A 134 5.21 22.45 -9.55
N ALA A 135 6.05 22.35 -10.58
CA ALA A 135 7.50 22.36 -10.45
C ALA A 135 8.00 23.60 -9.68
N ARG A 136 7.49 24.80 -10.02
CA ARG A 136 7.76 26.05 -9.29
C ARG A 136 7.35 25.97 -7.84
N ARG A 137 6.14 25.48 -7.55
CA ARG A 137 5.62 25.32 -6.18
C ARG A 137 6.45 24.34 -5.36
N LEU A 138 6.98 23.31 -6.01
CA LEU A 138 7.81 22.27 -5.40
C LEU A 138 9.29 22.69 -5.31
N GLY A 139 9.69 23.78 -5.96
CA GLY A 139 11.08 24.24 -6.02
C GLY A 139 11.97 23.29 -6.81
N LEU A 140 11.39 22.55 -7.76
CA LEU A 140 12.17 21.72 -8.68
C LEU A 140 12.92 22.62 -9.68
N PRO A 141 14.12 22.21 -10.10
CA PRO A 141 14.91 23.01 -11.04
C PRO A 141 14.16 23.19 -12.36
N GLU A 142 13.69 24.42 -12.53
CA GLU A 142 13.16 25.00 -13.76
C GLU A 142 14.09 24.74 -14.94
N GLN A 143 15.38 25.02 -14.69
CA GLN A 143 16.43 25.28 -15.67
C GLN A 143 17.62 24.33 -15.54
N GLY A 144 18.33 24.11 -16.66
CA GLY A 144 19.54 23.28 -16.72
C GLY A 144 19.31 21.80 -17.04
N GLY A 145 18.06 21.34 -17.10
CA GLY A 145 17.72 20.00 -17.58
C GLY A 145 17.78 19.87 -19.11
N ARG A 146 18.05 18.66 -19.61
CA ARG A 146 18.01 18.34 -21.03
C ARG A 146 16.58 18.48 -21.56
N GLU A 147 16.40 19.22 -22.65
CA GLU A 147 15.13 19.26 -23.37
C GLU A 147 14.85 17.91 -24.04
N VAL A 148 13.60 17.48 -23.94
CA VAL A 148 13.12 16.21 -24.48
C VAL A 148 11.77 16.42 -25.15
N ASP A 149 11.58 15.80 -26.30
CA ASP A 149 10.26 15.73 -26.93
C ASP A 149 9.37 14.76 -26.15
N VAL A 150 8.17 15.22 -25.81
CA VAL A 150 7.17 14.45 -25.07
C VAL A 150 5.93 14.30 -25.93
N GLN A 151 5.49 13.07 -26.14
CA GLN A 151 4.19 12.79 -26.72
C GLN A 151 3.17 12.65 -25.59
N THR A 152 2.14 13.50 -25.62
CA THR A 152 1.01 13.42 -24.69
C THR A 152 -0.29 13.19 -25.46
N ALA A 153 -1.37 12.93 -24.74
CA ALA A 153 -2.72 12.90 -25.32
C ALA A 153 -3.12 14.24 -25.96
N ALA A 154 -2.56 15.36 -25.51
CA ALA A 154 -2.80 16.69 -26.09
C ALA A 154 -1.95 16.97 -27.34
N GLY A 155 -1.03 16.06 -27.70
CA GLY A 155 -0.10 16.24 -28.81
C GLY A 155 1.37 16.22 -28.37
N ARG A 156 2.25 16.62 -29.31
CA ARG A 156 3.67 16.79 -29.04
C ARG A 156 3.91 18.06 -28.24
N SER A 157 4.75 17.96 -27.22
CA SER A 157 5.23 19.10 -26.43
C SER A 157 6.72 18.94 -26.15
N VAL A 158 7.38 20.04 -25.80
CA VAL A 158 8.77 20.03 -25.34
C VAL A 158 8.75 20.07 -23.82
N GLY A 159 9.46 19.14 -23.21
CA GLY A 159 9.63 19.06 -21.77
C GLY A 159 11.09 19.15 -21.37
N ARG A 160 11.32 19.30 -20.06
CA ARG A 160 12.65 19.28 -19.46
C ARG A 160 12.78 18.11 -18.53
N ARG A 161 13.77 17.25 -18.78
CA ARG A 161 14.03 16.11 -17.91
C ARG A 161 14.61 16.59 -16.58
N VAL A 162 14.05 16.10 -15.49
CA VAL A 162 14.51 16.33 -14.11
C VAL A 162 14.58 15.00 -13.39
N ARG A 163 15.47 14.92 -12.39
CA ARG A 163 15.57 13.79 -11.47
C ARG A 163 15.01 14.24 -10.12
N ILE A 164 14.11 13.45 -9.55
CA ILE A 164 13.48 13.75 -8.27
C ILE A 164 14.00 12.77 -7.23
N ASP A 165 14.60 13.29 -6.16
CA ASP A 165 15.25 12.48 -5.13
C ASP A 165 14.27 11.54 -4.43
N ARG A 166 13.08 12.04 -4.09
CA ARG A 166 12.05 11.29 -3.36
C ARG A 166 10.66 11.65 -3.84
N VAL A 167 9.92 10.65 -4.29
CA VAL A 167 8.51 10.75 -4.66
C VAL A 167 7.70 9.81 -3.79
N ARG A 168 6.60 10.30 -3.23
CA ARG A 168 5.68 9.50 -2.42
C ARG A 168 4.27 9.61 -2.95
N LEU A 169 3.54 8.50 -2.86
CA LEU A 169 2.11 8.43 -3.11
C LEU A 169 1.47 7.63 -1.96
N GLY A 170 0.82 8.33 -1.04
CA GLY A 170 0.38 7.77 0.24
C GLY A 170 1.53 7.09 1.01
N PRO A 171 1.41 5.79 1.34
CA PRO A 171 2.47 5.07 2.04
C PRO A 171 3.65 4.68 1.13
N LEU A 172 3.49 4.74 -0.20
CA LEU A 172 4.49 4.29 -1.16
C LEU A 172 5.57 5.34 -1.37
N GLU A 173 6.81 4.90 -1.46
CA GLU A 173 7.96 5.75 -1.77
C GLU A 173 8.81 5.14 -2.89
N ALA A 174 9.18 5.98 -3.85
CA ALA A 174 10.24 5.70 -4.82
C ALA A 174 11.31 6.79 -4.71
N ARG A 175 12.55 6.42 -5.02
CA ARG A 175 13.70 7.31 -4.98
C ARG A 175 14.31 7.42 -6.35
N ASP A 176 14.97 8.54 -6.59
CA ASP A 176 15.72 8.77 -7.82
C ASP A 176 14.82 8.57 -9.06
N VAL A 177 13.68 9.27 -9.06
CA VAL A 177 12.62 9.10 -10.06
C VAL A 177 12.88 10.02 -11.24
N ASP A 178 12.87 9.45 -12.45
CA ASP A 178 12.85 10.25 -13.68
C ASP A 178 11.52 10.97 -13.85
N ALA A 179 11.56 12.28 -14.08
CA ALA A 179 10.38 13.06 -14.41
C ALA A 179 10.66 14.03 -15.56
N VAL A 180 9.58 14.51 -16.15
CA VAL A 180 9.63 15.59 -17.14
C VAL A 180 8.75 16.74 -16.67
N VAL A 181 9.34 17.93 -16.67
CA VAL A 181 8.61 19.18 -16.48
C VAL A 181 8.09 19.65 -17.83
N ILE A 182 6.78 19.83 -17.95
CA ILE A 182 6.14 20.34 -19.18
C ILE A 182 5.27 21.55 -18.86
N ASP A 183 5.16 22.48 -19.79
CA ASP A 183 4.25 23.61 -19.67
C ASP A 183 2.84 23.18 -20.08
N VAL A 184 2.05 22.75 -19.10
CA VAL A 184 0.67 22.30 -19.27
C VAL A 184 -0.17 22.81 -18.11
N ASP A 185 -1.42 23.17 -18.38
CA ASP A 185 -2.37 23.59 -17.36
C ASP A 185 -3.02 22.38 -16.67
N LEU A 186 -2.27 21.76 -15.76
CA LEU A 186 -2.76 20.69 -14.89
C LEU A 186 -2.53 21.04 -13.41
N PRO A 187 -3.55 20.91 -12.54
CA PRO A 187 -3.42 21.23 -11.13
C PRO A 187 -2.76 20.10 -10.31
N TYR A 188 -2.40 18.99 -10.94
CA TYR A 188 -1.84 17.78 -10.32
C TYR A 188 -0.71 17.19 -11.16
N VAL A 189 0.11 16.34 -10.55
CA VAL A 189 1.16 15.59 -11.25
C VAL A 189 0.62 14.27 -11.82
N LEU A 190 1.31 13.69 -12.80
CA LEU A 190 1.00 12.35 -13.31
C LEU A 190 2.07 11.37 -12.85
N TYR A 191 1.69 10.39 -12.04
CA TYR A 191 2.56 9.29 -11.64
C TYR A 191 2.65 8.29 -12.80
N GLY A 192 3.71 8.44 -13.61
CA GLY A 192 4.01 7.57 -14.75
C GLY A 192 4.88 6.38 -14.38
N ASN A 193 5.27 5.59 -15.39
CA ASN A 193 5.96 4.31 -15.19
C ASN A 193 7.33 4.43 -14.51
N SER A 194 8.04 5.56 -14.65
CA SER A 194 9.29 5.79 -13.91
C SER A 194 9.14 5.80 -12.38
N PHE A 195 7.92 6.02 -11.88
CA PHE A 195 7.56 5.83 -10.48
C PHE A 195 6.87 4.47 -10.27
N LEU A 196 5.93 4.12 -11.15
CA LEU A 196 5.06 2.95 -10.94
C LEU A 196 5.77 1.60 -11.08
N GLN A 197 6.90 1.54 -11.80
CA GLN A 197 7.65 0.31 -12.05
C GLN A 197 8.14 -0.40 -10.78
N ASP A 198 8.26 0.34 -9.67
CA ASP A 198 8.70 -0.21 -8.37
C ASP A 198 7.55 -0.91 -7.61
N PHE A 199 6.32 -0.84 -8.14
CA PHE A 199 5.12 -1.34 -7.47
C PHE A 199 4.36 -2.35 -8.33
N HIS A 200 3.72 -3.28 -7.67
CA HIS A 200 2.74 -4.17 -8.26
C HIS A 200 1.37 -3.48 -8.29
N LEU A 201 0.75 -3.42 -9.48
CA LEU A 201 -0.55 -2.80 -9.70
C LEU A 201 -1.61 -3.88 -9.92
N GLN A 202 -2.74 -3.75 -9.22
CA GLN A 202 -3.92 -4.63 -9.35
C GLN A 202 -5.18 -3.80 -9.52
N TRP A 203 -5.95 -4.09 -10.56
CA TRP A 203 -7.25 -3.45 -10.82
C TRP A 203 -8.38 -4.40 -10.47
N GLY A 204 -9.46 -3.86 -9.88
CA GLY A 204 -10.67 -4.63 -9.64
C GLY A 204 -11.75 -3.81 -8.96
N GLN A 205 -13.01 -4.00 -9.37
CA GLN A 205 -14.18 -3.37 -8.72
C GLN A 205 -14.08 -1.83 -8.61
N GLY A 206 -13.53 -1.15 -9.63
CA GLY A 206 -13.32 0.30 -9.59
C GLY A 206 -12.19 0.77 -8.69
N ARG A 207 -11.35 -0.15 -8.20
CA ARG A 207 -10.19 0.10 -7.35
C ARG A 207 -8.90 -0.18 -8.09
N LEU A 208 -7.88 0.61 -7.77
CA LEU A 208 -6.49 0.35 -8.08
C LEU A 208 -5.74 0.12 -6.78
N THR A 209 -5.11 -1.04 -6.65
CA THR A 209 -4.21 -1.35 -5.55
C THR A 209 -2.77 -1.29 -6.05
N LEU A 210 -1.92 -0.54 -5.35
CA LEU A 210 -0.48 -0.49 -5.55
C LEU A 210 0.20 -1.09 -4.31
N SER A 211 1.18 -1.96 -4.51
CA SER A 211 1.95 -2.52 -3.39
C SER A 211 3.40 -2.79 -3.77
N VAL A 212 4.33 -2.61 -2.84
CA VAL A 212 5.72 -3.07 -3.02
C VAL A 212 5.71 -4.59 -3.23
N ALA A 213 6.43 -5.08 -4.22
CA ALA A 213 6.56 -6.51 -4.46
C ALA A 213 7.19 -7.19 -3.21
N PRO A 214 6.71 -8.38 -2.79
CA PRO A 214 7.42 -9.15 -1.78
C PRO A 214 8.84 -9.45 -2.30
N PRO A 215 9.89 -9.36 -1.45
CA PRO A 215 11.23 -9.70 -1.87
C PRO A 215 11.26 -11.14 -2.41
N PRO A 216 12.09 -11.41 -3.45
CA PRO A 216 12.19 -12.73 -4.07
C PRO A 216 12.69 -13.81 -3.11
#